data_AF-A0A2G9MQN1-F1
#
_entry.id   AF-A0A2G9MQN1-F1
#
_cell.length_a   1.000
_cell.length_b   1.000
_cell.length_c   1.000
_cell.angle_alpha   90.00
_cell.angle_beta   90.00
_cell.angle_gamma   90.00
#
_symmetry.space_group_name_H-M   'P 1'
#
loop_
_entity.id
_entity.type
_entity.pdbx_description
1 polymer ?
#
loop_
_entity_poly.entity_id
_entity_poly.type
_entity_poly.pdbx_seq_one_letter_code
_entity_poly.pdbx_strand_id
1 'polypeptide(L)'
;MVFVKLLGTLDLITGIAIILFQYDLIGLRLFLTFAVYLLAKGFMFKGDFASILDFTVGAYMLFMIILPITFFTYVAAFYLFQKGAFCLIA
;
A
#
# COMPACT_ATOMS: atom_id res chain seq x y z
N MET A 1 -16.59 -9.52 8.05
CA MET A 1 -16.48 -8.11 8.50
C MET A 1 -15.15 -7.81 9.18
N VAL A 2 -14.80 -8.44 10.31
CA VAL A 2 -13.56 -8.11 11.06
C VAL A 2 -12.28 -8.22 10.19
N PHE A 3 -12.16 -9.29 9.39
CA PHE A 3 -10.99 -9.51 8.54
C PHE A 3 -10.82 -8.43 7.45
N VAL A 4 -11.91 -7.98 6.83
CA VAL A 4 -11.89 -6.91 5.81
C VAL A 4 -11.46 -5.58 6.43
N LYS A 5 -11.93 -5.27 7.64
CA LYS A 5 -11.55 -4.06 8.38
C LYS A 5 -10.08 -4.06 8.78
N LEU A 6 -9.55 -5.23 9.18
CA LEU A 6 -8.13 -5.38 9.50
C LEU A 6 -7.25 -5.15 8.26
N LEU A 7 -7.61 -5.75 7.12
CA LEU A 7 -6.93 -5.52 5.85
C LEU A 7 -7.04 -4.06 5.38
N GLY A 8 -8.20 -3.43 5.57
CA GLY A 8 -8.38 -2.01 5.28
C GLY A 8 -7.51 -1.11 6.16
N THR A 9 -7.38 -1.43 7.44
CA THR A 9 -6.51 -0.69 8.38
C THR A 9 -5.04 -0.80 7.95
N LEU A 10 -4.59 -1.99 7.56
CA LEU A 10 -3.23 -2.20 7.08
C LEU A 10 -2.95 -1.45 5.77
N ASP A 11 -3.95 -1.32 4.88
CA ASP A 11 -3.80 -0.50 3.66
C ASP A 11 -3.62 0.98 4.00
N LEU A 12 -4.39 1.51 4.96
CA LEU A 12 -4.21 2.90 5.42
C LEU A 12 -2.81 3.12 5.98
N ILE A 13 -2.34 2.20 6.82
CA ILE A 13 -0.99 2.26 7.38
C ILE A 13 0.07 2.18 6.27
N THR A 14 -0.17 1.35 5.24
CA THR A 14 0.72 1.24 4.08
C THR A 14 0.75 2.54 3.28
N GLY A 15 -0.39 3.22 3.11
CA GLY A 15 -0.47 4.55 2.48
C GLY A 15 0.34 5.60 3.25
N ILE A 16 0.27 5.58 4.59
CA ILE A 16 1.12 6.44 5.45
C ILE A 16 2.60 6.09 5.27
N ALA A 17 2.93 4.80 5.28
CA ALA A 17 4.31 4.33 5.14
C ALA A 17 4.94 4.79 3.81
N ILE A 18 4.19 4.78 2.70
CA ILE A 18 4.63 5.30 1.41
C ILE A 18 5.01 6.79 1.51
N ILE A 19 4.17 7.60 2.15
CA ILE A 19 4.45 9.04 2.32
C ILE A 19 5.67 9.24 3.22
N LEU A 20 5.73 8.54 4.36
CA LEU A 20 6.84 8.69 5.29
C LEU A 20 8.18 8.28 4.66
N PHE A 21 8.19 7.23 3.84
CA PHE A 21 9.40 6.79 3.15
C PHE A 21 9.87 7.80 2.09
N GLN A 22 8.95 8.50 1.42
CA GLN A 22 9.29 9.60 0.48
C GLN A 22 10.12 10.71 1.14
N TYR A 23 9.87 10.96 2.42
CA TYR A 23 10.57 11.97 3.22
C TYR A 23 11.69 11.37 4.10
N ASP A 24 12.07 10.12 3.86
CA ASP A 24 13.11 9.39 4.61
C ASP A 24 12.86 9.35 6.14
N LEU A 25 11.58 9.36 6.55
CA LEU A 25 11.16 9.36 7.96
C LEU A 25 11.04 7.95 8.56
N ILE A 26 11.03 6.90 7.72
CA ILE A 26 10.96 5.51 8.17
C ILE A 26 12.08 4.67 7.55
N GLY A 27 12.59 3.71 8.32
CA GLY A 27 13.66 2.83 7.85
C GLY A 27 13.19 1.83 6.79
N LEU A 28 14.13 1.47 5.90
CA LEU A 28 13.93 0.53 4.78
C LEU A 28 13.26 -0.80 5.20
N ARG A 29 13.60 -1.34 6.38
CA ARG A 29 13.06 -2.63 6.86
C ARG A 29 11.54 -2.59 7.07
N LEU A 30 11.05 -1.50 7.65
CA LEU A 30 9.62 -1.32 7.94
C LEU A 30 8.86 -1.10 6.63
N PHE A 31 9.41 -0.27 5.75
CA PHE A 31 8.86 -0.04 4.42
C PHE A 31 8.78 -1.32 3.56
N LEU A 32 9.83 -2.14 3.55
CA LEU A 32 9.84 -3.44 2.87
C LEU A 32 8.78 -4.39 3.41
N THR A 33 8.51 -4.36 4.72
CA THR A 33 7.47 -5.20 5.33
C THR A 33 6.10 -4.86 4.75
N PHE A 34 5.78 -3.56 4.61
CA PHE A 34 4.54 -3.11 3.99
C PHE A 34 4.48 -3.40 2.49
N ALA A 35 5.60 -3.28 1.77
CA ALA A 35 5.67 -3.64 0.36
C ALA A 35 5.38 -5.13 0.14
N VAL A 36 6.00 -6.00 0.94
CA VAL A 36 5.77 -7.45 0.88
C VAL A 36 4.34 -7.81 1.28
N TYR A 37 3.80 -7.18 2.33
CA TYR A 37 2.39 -7.32 2.70
C TYR A 37 1.45 -7.01 1.52
N LEU A 38 1.64 -5.87 0.86
CA LEU A 38 0.76 -5.43 -0.21
C LEU A 38 0.85 -6.34 -1.44
N LEU A 39 2.06 -6.79 -1.79
CA LEU A 39 2.29 -7.79 -2.84
C LEU A 39 1.62 -9.13 -2.51
N ALA A 40 1.81 -9.63 -1.29
CA ALA A 40 1.21 -10.88 -0.84
C ALA A 40 -0.32 -10.79 -0.87
N LYS A 41 -0.88 -9.67 -0.39
CA LYS A 41 -2.32 -9.42 -0.44
C LYS A 41 -2.85 -9.37 -1.87
N GLY A 42 -2.21 -8.61 -2.77
CA GLY A 42 -2.59 -8.57 -4.18
C GLY A 42 -2.56 -9.95 -4.84
N PHE A 43 -1.62 -10.81 -4.43
CA PHE A 43 -1.53 -12.19 -4.88
C PHE A 43 -2.58 -13.13 -4.25
N MET A 44 -3.01 -12.88 -3.01
CA MET A 44 -4.03 -13.68 -2.33
C MET A 44 -5.43 -13.44 -2.91
N PHE A 45 -5.76 -12.20 -3.25
CA PHE A 45 -7.09 -11.80 -3.75
C PHE A 45 -7.15 -11.65 -5.27
N LYS A 46 -6.36 -12.44 -6.00
CA LYS A 46 -6.36 -12.41 -7.47
C LYS A 46 -7.76 -12.67 -8.02
N GLY A 47 -8.17 -11.86 -8.98
CA GLY A 47 -9.48 -11.96 -9.63
C GLY A 47 -10.13 -10.60 -9.82
N ASP A 48 -9.82 -9.65 -8.95
CA ASP A 48 -10.40 -8.31 -8.99
C ASP A 48 -9.38 -7.25 -9.42
N PHE A 49 -9.86 -6.22 -10.13
CA PHE A 49 -9.03 -5.08 -10.57
C PHE A 49 -8.36 -4.37 -9.39
N ALA A 50 -9.03 -4.32 -8.23
CA ALA A 50 -8.47 -3.75 -7.01
C ALA A 50 -7.23 -4.51 -6.49
N SER A 51 -7.14 -5.81 -6.73
CA SER A 51 -5.99 -6.63 -6.30
C SER A 51 -4.81 -6.48 -7.24
N ILE A 52 -5.08 -6.23 -8.53
CA ILE A 52 -4.03 -5.87 -9.50
C ILE A 52 -3.40 -4.54 -9.08
N LEU A 53 -4.22 -3.54 -8.73
CA LEU A 53 -3.73 -2.25 -8.26
C LEU A 53 -2.91 -2.37 -6.96
N ASP A 54 -3.35 -3.16 -5.98
CA ASP A 54 -2.54 -3.44 -4.77
C ASP A 54 -1.17 -4.00 -5.11
N PHE A 55 -1.13 -4.96 -6.03
CA PHE A 55 0.12 -5.58 -6.47
C PHE A 55 1.01 -4.55 -7.19
N THR A 56 0.44 -3.72 -8.07
CA THR A 56 1.17 -2.64 -8.75
C THR A 56 1.72 -1.62 -7.76
N VAL A 57 0.95 -1.24 -6.74
CA VAL A 57 1.44 -0.32 -5.69
C VAL A 57 2.55 -0.98 -4.88
N GLY A 58 2.44 -2.28 -4.56
CA GLY A 58 3.49 -3.02 -3.85
C GLY A 58 4.78 -3.11 -4.67
N ALA A 59 4.67 -3.32 -5.97
CA ALA A 59 5.79 -3.30 -6.89
C ALA A 59 6.40 -1.89 -7.00
N TYR A 60 5.56 -0.85 -7.03
CA TYR A 60 6.01 0.54 -7.00
C TYR A 60 6.76 0.86 -5.71
N MET A 61 6.32 0.37 -4.55
CA MET A 61 7.05 0.52 -3.30
C MET A 61 8.48 -0.04 -3.42
N LEU A 62 8.67 -1.21 -4.04
CA LEU A 62 10.02 -1.74 -4.28
C LEU A 62 10.84 -0.84 -5.22
N PHE A 63 10.21 -0.31 -6.27
CA PHE A 63 10.87 0.62 -7.20
C PHE A 63 11.28 1.94 -6.55
N MET A 64 10.46 2.43 -5.61
CA MET A 64 10.67 3.67 -4.86
C MET A 64 11.98 3.68 -4.05
N ILE A 65 12.52 2.51 -3.70
CA ILE A 65 13.81 2.36 -3.01
C ILE A 65 14.97 2.93 -3.86
N ILE A 66 14.84 2.87 -5.19
CA ILE A 66 15.86 3.35 -6.13
C ILE A 66 15.53 4.77 -6.57
N LEU A 67 14.27 5.02 -6.93
CA LEU A 67 13.83 6.31 -7.46
C LEU A 67 12.45 6.71 -6.90
N PRO A 68 12.41 7.52 -5.83
CA PRO A 68 11.15 7.99 -5.26
C PRO A 68 10.53 9.09 -6.11
N ILE A 69 9.59 8.71 -6.98
CA ILE A 69 8.85 9.64 -7.86
C ILE A 69 7.65 10.21 -7.11
N THR A 70 7.74 11.47 -6.67
CA THR A 70 6.73 12.16 -5.85
C THR A 70 5.29 12.04 -6.36
N PHE A 71 5.08 12.20 -7.67
CA PHE A 71 3.74 12.10 -8.27
C PHE A 71 3.11 10.71 -8.04
N PHE A 72 3.86 9.63 -8.28
CA PHE A 72 3.37 8.26 -8.10
C PHE A 72 3.18 7.91 -6.61
N THR A 73 4.01 8.45 -5.72
CA THR A 73 3.87 8.30 -4.27
C THR A 73 2.50 8.80 -3.81
N TYR A 74 2.10 10.01 -4.22
CA TYR A 74 0.81 10.59 -3.84
C TYR A 74 -0.37 9.84 -4.45
N VAL A 75 -0.27 9.41 -5.71
CA VAL A 75 -1.32 8.61 -6.36
C VAL A 75 -1.50 7.27 -5.64
N ALA A 76 -0.41 6.58 -5.33
CA ALA A 76 -0.42 5.30 -4.60
C ALA A 76 -0.99 5.46 -3.18
N ALA A 77 -0.55 6.49 -2.44
CA ALA A 77 -1.05 6.75 -1.10
C ALA A 77 -2.54 7.12 -1.11
N PHE A 78 -2.98 7.98 -2.04
CA PHE A 78 -4.39 8.34 -2.16
C PHE A 78 -5.27 7.14 -2.48
N TYR A 79 -4.83 6.28 -3.40
CA TYR A 79 -5.52 5.02 -3.70
C TYR A 79 -5.70 4.14 -2.45
N LEU A 80 -4.61 3.93 -1.69
CA LEU A 80 -4.66 3.12 -0.47
C LEU A 80 -5.54 3.75 0.61
N PHE A 81 -5.54 5.07 0.74
CA PHE A 81 -6.41 5.78 1.67
C PHE A 81 -7.90 5.63 1.31
N GLN A 82 -8.24 5.86 0.05
CA GLN A 82 -9.60 5.71 -0.43
C GLN A 82 -10.10 4.28 -0.23
N LYS A 83 -9.30 3.29 -0.64
CA LYS A 83 -9.65 1.87 -0.50
C LYS A 83 -9.77 1.44 0.96
N GLY A 84 -8.79 1.78 1.79
CA GLY A 84 -8.78 1.44 3.20
C GLY A 84 -9.99 2.03 3.93
N ALA A 85 -10.37 3.28 3.61
CA ALA A 85 -11.56 3.92 4.15
C ALA A 85 -12.85 3.17 3.75
N PHE A 86 -12.99 2.78 2.48
CA PHE A 86 -14.15 1.98 2.05
C PHE A 86 -14.23 0.62 2.76
N CYS A 87 -13.10 -0.06 2.95
CA CYS A 87 -13.06 -1.34 3.66
C CYS A 87 -13.43 -1.23 5.15
N LEU A 88 -13.27 -0.05 5.77
CA LEU A 88 -13.65 0.17 7.17
C LEU A 88 -15.15 0.43 7.36
N ILE A 89 -15.77 1.05 6.34
CA ILE A 89 -17.20 1.40 6.33
C ILE A 89 -18.06 0.17 5.98
N ALA A 90 -17.54 -0.73 5.14
CA ALA A 90 -18.15 -2.02 4.81
C ALA A 90 -18.22 -2.99 5.99
#